data_AF-A0A8S9HGL6-F1
#
_entry.id   AF-A0A8S9HGL6-F1
#
_cell.length_a   1.000
_cell.length_b   1.000
_cell.length_c   1.000
_cell.angle_alpha   90.00
_cell.angle_beta   90.00
_cell.angle_gamma   90.00
#
_symmetry.space_group_name_H-M   'P 1'
#
loop_
_entity.id
_entity.type
_entity.pdbx_description
1 polymer ?
#
loop_
_entity_poly.entity_id
_entity_poly.type
_entity_poly.pdbx_seq_one_letter_code
_entity_poly.pdbx_strand_id
1 'polypeptide(L)'
;MGHHNTIELIEGDITSFEPPRDYQYGKLSIQINKESCSRRGPMFLGNKIVGLYPGFGYEIIPASVMKNFLDGLEERHTSFGSIDIWYQTMEDAQLRKHFKMTHDMTGALIIDFVPLSNAIKVLKLHDVILEIEGYPVDNDGTIRHVQRKQLFSFDHLISVKKPGETALVRFLRDGKEHVFDFSLNFTEQQPLVPYKFLPSYYIVAGFVFVPLSKPYVDKSSAICKCALKRAPKTDGEQIVIISQVLSDDMVEYRNFKDFEVKKVNGVEVVNLKHLIEFVENCCTEDLRFDLEGGYVIVLNKKSAKEATSLVLERNEIPSAKSSDLQIGQDLRRLSMKNIGVSEGGEAVRIGTDLYGSVRTGTTREYTTQLFEMFWDCAKSGPRCAKLGRDENMSRRLCAYLGLMKRSLVVKHQKRIKKILCGGKRPMRAKMELIGYFGAWTGWL
;
A
#
# COMPACT_ATOMS: atom_id res chain seq x y z
N MET A 1 -37.11 -0.23 10.97
CA MET A 1 -36.39 -1.15 11.86
C MET A 1 -35.29 -0.36 12.53
N GLY A 2 -35.38 -0.17 13.85
CA GLY A 2 -34.41 0.61 14.61
C GLY A 2 -33.09 -0.14 14.70
N HIS A 3 -32.00 0.51 14.31
CA HIS A 3 -30.66 0.05 14.70
C HIS A 3 -30.55 0.21 16.22
N HIS A 4 -30.66 -0.89 16.95
CA HIS A 4 -30.30 -0.90 18.36
C HIS A 4 -28.79 -0.67 18.48
N ASN A 5 -28.42 0.50 19.02
CA ASN A 5 -27.07 0.80 19.51
C ASN A 5 -26.84 0.02 20.83
N THR A 6 -26.86 -1.30 20.77
CA THR A 6 -26.53 -2.16 21.92
C THR A 6 -25.07 -2.61 21.82
N ILE A 7 -24.31 -2.35 22.89
CA ILE A 7 -22.96 -2.88 23.05
C ILE A 7 -23.09 -4.32 23.53
N GLU A 8 -22.33 -5.21 22.93
CA GLU A 8 -22.26 -6.62 23.27
C GLU A 8 -20.90 -6.89 23.91
N LEU A 9 -20.91 -7.52 25.08
CA LEU A 9 -19.73 -7.92 25.81
C LEU A 9 -19.60 -9.43 25.70
N ILE A 10 -18.42 -9.89 25.28
CA ILE A 10 -18.11 -11.30 25.13
C ILE A 10 -16.83 -11.56 25.91
N GLU A 11 -16.92 -12.50 26.85
CA GLU A 11 -15.79 -12.95 27.65
C GLU A 11 -15.11 -14.14 26.95
N GLY A 12 -13.81 -14.26 27.16
CA GLY A 12 -13.00 -15.32 26.60
C GLY A 12 -11.64 -15.38 27.27
N ASP A 13 -11.06 -16.58 27.27
CA ASP A 13 -9.77 -16.84 27.88
C ASP A 13 -8.65 -16.76 26.84
N ILE A 14 -7.52 -16.21 27.23
CA ILE A 14 -6.30 -16.23 26.41
C ILE A 14 -5.74 -17.65 26.44
N THR A 15 -5.60 -18.26 25.26
CA THR A 15 -5.11 -19.62 25.11
C THR A 15 -3.63 -19.67 24.74
N SER A 16 -3.16 -18.77 23.86
CA SER A 16 -1.74 -18.69 23.49
C SER A 16 -1.32 -17.32 22.94
N PHE A 17 -0.01 -17.10 22.88
CA PHE A 17 0.64 -15.94 22.27
C PHE A 17 1.54 -16.44 21.14
N GLU A 18 0.96 -16.64 19.96
CA GLU A 18 1.66 -17.23 18.82
C GLU A 18 1.51 -16.33 17.59
N PRO A 19 2.52 -16.27 16.71
CA PRO A 19 2.27 -15.82 15.35
C PRO A 19 1.23 -16.76 14.72
N PRO A 20 0.18 -16.26 14.06
CA PRO A 20 -0.75 -17.10 13.31
C PRO A 20 0.01 -17.94 12.30
N ARG A 21 -0.36 -19.21 12.14
CA ARG A 21 0.22 -20.08 11.10
C ARG A 21 -0.04 -19.55 9.68
N ASP A 22 -1.06 -18.70 9.51
CA ASP A 22 -1.51 -18.17 8.21
C ASP A 22 -1.00 -16.76 7.88
N TYR A 23 -0.35 -16.06 8.82
CA TYR A 23 0.24 -14.75 8.51
C TYR A 23 1.66 -14.95 7.96
N GLN A 24 1.83 -14.65 6.67
CA GLN A 24 3.11 -14.69 5.94
C GLN A 24 4.25 -13.81 6.51
N TYR A 25 4.10 -13.21 7.70
CA TYR A 25 5.02 -12.18 8.21
C TYR A 25 5.22 -12.19 9.74
N GLY A 26 5.05 -13.34 10.41
CA GLY A 26 5.52 -13.53 11.80
C GLY A 26 4.92 -12.59 12.86
N LYS A 27 3.78 -11.94 12.56
CA LYS A 27 3.17 -10.95 13.46
C LYS A 27 2.59 -11.67 14.66
N LEU A 28 2.90 -11.18 15.86
CA LEU A 28 2.32 -11.71 17.09
C LEU A 28 0.79 -11.62 17.03
N SER A 29 0.11 -12.71 17.36
CA SER A 29 -1.33 -12.72 17.65
C SER A 29 -1.57 -13.25 19.04
N ILE A 30 -2.74 -12.94 19.60
CA ILE A 30 -3.23 -13.57 20.82
C ILE A 30 -4.36 -14.49 20.40
N GLN A 31 -4.23 -15.77 20.71
CA GLN A 31 -5.31 -16.73 20.53
C GLN A 31 -6.23 -16.68 21.74
N ILE A 32 -7.52 -16.73 21.48
CA ILE A 32 -8.56 -16.76 22.51
C ILE A 32 -9.52 -17.91 22.31
N ASN A 33 -9.99 -18.47 23.41
CA ASN A 33 -11.21 -19.24 23.41
C ASN A 33 -12.38 -18.31 23.74
N LYS A 34 -13.34 -18.19 22.83
CA LYS A 34 -14.51 -17.35 23.02
C LYS A 34 -15.74 -17.93 22.33
N GLU A 35 -16.90 -17.43 22.72
CA GLU A 35 -18.13 -17.66 21.99
C GLU A 35 -18.09 -17.03 20.58
N SER A 36 -18.95 -17.54 19.70
CA SER A 36 -19.01 -17.08 18.31
C SER A 36 -19.34 -15.58 18.27
N CYS A 37 -18.45 -14.81 17.64
CA CYS A 37 -18.62 -13.38 17.48
C CYS A 37 -18.09 -12.98 16.11
N SER A 38 -18.92 -12.33 15.31
CA SER A 38 -18.52 -11.76 14.02
C SER A 38 -18.29 -10.25 14.07
N ARG A 39 -18.54 -9.63 15.23
CA ARG A 39 -18.37 -8.19 15.42
C ARG A 39 -16.93 -7.86 15.76
N ARG A 40 -16.39 -6.83 15.10
CA ARG A 40 -15.05 -6.30 15.38
C ARG A 40 -15.10 -5.42 16.62
N GLY A 41 -14.07 -5.47 17.45
CA GLY A 41 -14.06 -4.65 18.66
C GLY A 41 -12.77 -4.69 19.44
N PRO A 42 -12.55 -3.70 20.32
CA PRO A 42 -11.42 -3.69 21.24
C PRO A 42 -11.58 -4.81 22.27
N MET A 43 -10.45 -5.37 22.68
CA MET A 43 -10.40 -6.34 23.77
C MET A 43 -9.73 -5.75 25.00
N PHE A 44 -10.33 -6.03 26.15
CA PHE A 44 -9.93 -5.48 27.42
C PHE A 44 -9.42 -6.57 28.35
N LEU A 45 -8.33 -6.29 29.06
CA LEU A 45 -7.92 -7.03 30.25
C LEU A 45 -7.95 -6.06 31.43
N GLY A 46 -8.93 -6.24 32.31
CA GLY A 46 -9.28 -5.25 33.32
C GLY A 46 -9.64 -3.91 32.67
N ASN A 47 -8.90 -2.85 32.98
CA ASN A 47 -9.13 -1.50 32.45
C ASN A 47 -8.22 -1.12 31.27
N LYS A 48 -7.48 -2.08 30.70
CA LYS A 48 -6.52 -1.83 29.61
C LYS A 48 -6.97 -2.50 28.32
N ILE A 49 -6.79 -1.81 27.19
CA ILE A 49 -6.94 -2.40 25.86
C ILE A 49 -5.71 -3.26 25.60
N VAL A 50 -5.93 -4.55 25.33
CA VAL A 50 -4.87 -5.52 25.03
C VAL A 50 -4.78 -5.86 23.54
N GLY A 51 -5.82 -5.56 22.77
CA GLY A 51 -5.83 -5.83 21.35
C GLY A 51 -7.12 -5.43 20.65
N LEU A 52 -7.21 -5.78 19.35
CA LEU A 52 -8.39 -5.64 18.51
C LEU A 52 -8.77 -6.99 17.93
N TYR A 53 -10.03 -7.38 18.10
CA TYR A 53 -10.60 -8.55 17.44
C TYR A 53 -11.12 -8.18 16.04
N PRO A 54 -10.66 -8.84 14.97
CA PRO A 54 -10.97 -8.49 13.59
C PRO A 54 -12.35 -9.01 13.11
N GLY A 55 -13.12 -9.66 13.99
CA GLY A 55 -14.47 -10.15 13.68
C GLY A 55 -14.51 -11.52 13.01
N PHE A 56 -13.39 -12.23 12.96
CA PHE A 56 -13.31 -13.60 12.45
C PHE A 56 -12.20 -14.37 13.17
N GLY A 57 -12.38 -15.68 13.27
CA GLY A 57 -11.40 -16.58 13.90
C GLY A 57 -11.30 -16.42 15.42
N TYR A 58 -10.17 -16.87 15.95
CA TYR A 58 -9.84 -16.89 17.37
C TYR A 58 -8.64 -15.98 17.67
N GLU A 59 -8.30 -15.09 16.74
CA GLU A 59 -7.09 -14.27 16.77
C GLU A 59 -7.38 -12.81 17.11
N ILE A 60 -6.54 -12.25 17.97
CA ILE A 60 -6.54 -10.83 18.32
C ILE A 60 -5.25 -10.20 17.78
N ILE A 61 -5.40 -9.01 17.19
CA ILE A 61 -4.28 -8.13 16.87
C ILE A 61 -3.80 -7.46 18.18
N PRO A 62 -2.58 -7.74 18.68
CA PRO A 62 -2.13 -7.22 19.96
C PRO A 62 -1.95 -5.69 19.96
N ALA A 63 -2.04 -5.09 21.15
CA ALA A 63 -1.79 -3.66 21.33
C ALA A 63 -0.40 -3.21 20.87
N SER A 64 0.62 -4.07 20.97
CA SER A 64 1.97 -3.79 20.46
C SER A 64 1.99 -3.62 18.93
N VAL A 65 1.28 -4.49 18.20
CA VAL A 65 1.16 -4.41 16.73
C VAL A 65 0.39 -3.16 16.32
N MET A 66 -0.69 -2.84 17.02
CA MET A 66 -1.44 -1.60 16.78
C MET A 66 -0.59 -0.36 17.07
N LYS A 67 0.18 -0.35 18.15
CA LYS A 67 1.07 0.75 18.49
C LYS A 67 2.12 0.97 17.40
N ASN A 68 2.79 -0.10 16.96
CA ASN A 68 3.78 0.01 15.87
C ASN A 68 3.15 0.59 14.59
N PHE A 69 1.93 0.17 14.26
CA PHE A 69 1.20 0.71 13.11
C PHE A 69 0.86 2.20 13.28
N LEU A 70 0.41 2.62 14.47
CA LEU A 70 0.07 4.02 14.75
C LEU A 70 1.31 4.92 14.74
N ASP A 71 2.40 4.49 15.36
CA ASP A 71 3.70 5.18 15.34
C ASP A 71 4.19 5.30 13.88
N GLY A 72 4.02 4.24 13.10
CA GLY A 72 4.32 4.22 11.66
C GLY A 72 3.50 5.19 10.81
N LEU A 73 2.23 5.43 11.14
CA LEU A 73 1.41 6.44 10.43
C LEU A 73 1.95 7.86 10.63
N GLU A 74 2.49 8.18 11.82
CA GLU A 74 3.11 9.47 12.09
C GLU A 74 4.42 9.65 11.30
N GLU A 75 5.17 8.56 11.15
CA GLU A 75 6.46 8.52 10.45
C GLU A 75 6.34 8.24 8.94
N ARG A 76 5.11 8.06 8.41
CA ARG A 76 4.79 7.67 7.02
C ARG A 76 5.36 6.30 6.59
N HIS A 77 5.49 5.40 7.56
CA HIS A 77 6.01 4.05 7.40
C HIS A 77 5.06 3.05 8.05
N THR A 78 4.10 2.51 7.30
CA THR A 78 3.07 1.58 7.82
C THR A 78 3.46 0.11 7.76
N SER A 79 4.68 -0.19 7.33
CA SER A 79 5.15 -1.55 7.11
C SER A 79 5.78 -2.19 8.34
N PHE A 80 5.72 -3.51 8.37
CA PHE A 80 6.31 -4.34 9.42
C PHE A 80 7.53 -5.05 8.88
N GLY A 81 8.47 -5.36 9.76
CA GLY A 81 9.75 -5.95 9.38
C GLY A 81 9.62 -7.39 8.97
N SER A 82 10.44 -7.76 8.00
CA SER A 82 10.60 -9.14 7.57
C SER A 82 12.05 -9.33 7.14
N ILE A 83 12.59 -10.52 7.43
CA ILE A 83 13.87 -10.96 6.89
C ILE A 83 13.73 -11.51 5.47
N ASP A 84 12.48 -11.81 5.06
CA ASP A 84 12.14 -12.19 3.69
C ASP A 84 12.92 -13.42 3.19
N ILE A 85 12.95 -14.45 4.03
CA ILE A 85 13.56 -15.76 3.75
C ILE A 85 12.57 -16.90 4.00
N TRP A 86 12.82 -18.02 3.34
CA TRP A 86 12.22 -19.31 3.67
C TRP A 86 13.28 -20.21 4.29
N TYR A 87 12.91 -20.96 5.31
CA TYR A 87 13.83 -21.84 6.02
C TYR A 87 13.29 -23.25 6.23
N GLN A 88 14.22 -24.19 6.40
CA GLN A 88 13.99 -25.57 6.79
C GLN A 88 14.50 -25.79 8.21
N THR A 89 13.79 -26.64 8.97
CA THR A 89 14.20 -27.04 10.33
C THR A 89 15.45 -27.93 10.29
N MET A 90 16.27 -27.83 11.32
CA MET A 90 17.53 -28.55 11.48
C MET A 90 17.45 -29.64 12.55
N GLU A 91 16.29 -30.28 12.74
CA GLU A 91 16.08 -31.34 13.75
C GLU A 91 16.86 -32.62 13.44
N ASP A 92 17.09 -32.92 12.16
CA ASP A 92 17.88 -34.08 11.74
C ASP A 92 19.39 -33.89 12.01
N ALA A 93 19.97 -34.82 12.77
CA ALA A 93 21.39 -34.82 13.10
C ALA A 93 22.29 -35.02 11.86
N GLN A 94 21.84 -35.76 10.85
CA GLN A 94 22.62 -35.94 9.61
C GLN A 94 22.68 -34.64 8.82
N LEU A 95 21.55 -33.92 8.72
CA LEU A 95 21.48 -32.59 8.12
C LEU A 95 22.43 -31.60 8.81
N ARG A 96 22.39 -31.52 10.14
CA ARG A 96 23.32 -30.67 10.92
C ARG A 96 24.79 -31.03 10.66
N LYS A 97 25.10 -32.32 10.64
CA LYS A 97 26.47 -32.81 10.36
C LYS A 97 26.91 -32.44 8.94
N HIS A 98 26.03 -32.55 7.95
CA HIS A 98 26.31 -32.18 6.56
C HIS A 98 26.69 -30.71 6.44
N PHE A 99 25.94 -29.83 7.12
CA PHE A 99 26.21 -28.39 7.18
C PHE A 99 27.31 -28.00 8.19
N LYS A 100 28.03 -28.99 8.74
CA LYS A 100 29.18 -28.81 9.64
C LYS A 100 28.83 -28.04 10.92
N MET A 101 27.60 -28.16 11.39
CA MET A 101 27.22 -27.65 12.71
C MET A 101 27.89 -28.49 13.80
N THR A 102 28.42 -27.83 14.82
CA THR A 102 28.89 -28.52 16.02
C THR A 102 27.69 -29.02 16.84
N HIS A 103 27.95 -29.95 17.77
CA HIS A 103 26.91 -30.58 18.59
C HIS A 103 26.12 -29.61 19.49
N ASP A 104 26.72 -28.47 19.81
CA ASP A 104 26.17 -27.37 20.61
C ASP A 104 25.45 -26.30 19.78
N MET A 105 25.59 -26.33 18.45
CA MET A 105 24.91 -25.39 17.57
C MET A 105 23.47 -25.81 17.28
N THR A 106 22.60 -24.81 17.24
CA THR A 106 21.23 -24.89 16.75
C THR A 106 20.99 -23.81 15.69
N GLY A 107 19.98 -24.00 14.86
CA GLY A 107 19.63 -22.97 13.87
C GLY A 107 18.62 -23.41 12.82
N ALA A 108 18.37 -22.52 11.86
CA ALA A 108 17.45 -22.75 10.75
C ALA A 108 18.16 -22.60 9.41
N LEU A 109 17.96 -23.55 8.49
CA LEU A 109 18.63 -23.57 7.17
C LEU A 109 17.86 -22.73 6.16
N ILE A 110 18.53 -21.78 5.49
CA ILE A 110 17.89 -20.98 4.44
C ILE A 110 17.71 -21.82 3.18
N ILE A 111 16.46 -21.92 2.69
CA ILE A 111 16.10 -22.70 1.50
C ILE A 111 15.58 -21.85 0.33
N ASP A 112 15.19 -20.61 0.58
CA ASP A 112 14.81 -19.66 -0.47
C ASP A 112 14.76 -18.23 0.08
N PHE A 113 14.66 -17.25 -0.82
CA PHE A 113 14.49 -15.83 -0.50
C PHE A 113 13.23 -15.30 -1.17
N VAL A 114 12.54 -14.37 -0.51
CA VAL A 114 11.54 -13.58 -1.22
C VAL A 114 12.26 -12.75 -2.30
N PRO A 115 11.79 -12.73 -3.55
CA PRO A 115 12.41 -11.93 -4.61
C PRO A 115 12.59 -10.48 -4.18
N LEU A 116 13.71 -9.85 -4.52
CA LEU A 116 14.07 -8.48 -4.10
C LEU A 116 14.38 -8.29 -2.59
N SER A 117 14.43 -9.36 -1.79
CA SER A 117 14.86 -9.27 -0.39
C SER A 117 16.26 -8.67 -0.26
N ASN A 118 16.45 -7.77 0.70
CA ASN A 118 17.78 -7.27 1.05
C ASN A 118 18.69 -8.37 1.62
N ALA A 119 18.11 -9.43 2.19
CA ALA A 119 18.86 -10.56 2.71
C ALA A 119 19.73 -11.22 1.62
N ILE A 120 19.28 -11.21 0.35
CA ILE A 120 20.03 -11.76 -0.80
C ILE A 120 21.41 -11.10 -0.99
N LYS A 121 21.57 -9.85 -0.52
CA LYS A 121 22.85 -9.12 -0.63
C LYS A 121 23.92 -9.62 0.36
N VAL A 122 23.51 -10.35 1.41
CA VAL A 122 24.37 -10.72 2.55
C VAL A 122 24.35 -12.23 2.79
N LEU A 123 23.16 -12.80 2.89
CA LEU A 123 22.90 -14.21 3.10
C LEU A 123 22.86 -14.97 1.76
N LYS A 124 23.11 -16.27 1.83
CA LYS A 124 23.11 -17.18 0.69
C LYS A 124 22.23 -18.38 0.98
N LEU A 125 21.83 -19.04 -0.09
CA LEU A 125 21.15 -20.33 -0.01
C LEU A 125 22.03 -21.30 0.79
N HIS A 126 21.40 -22.01 1.72
CA HIS A 126 22.01 -22.96 2.64
C HIS A 126 22.95 -22.37 3.72
N ASP A 127 22.91 -21.07 3.96
CA ASP A 127 23.39 -20.56 5.24
C ASP A 127 22.48 -21.07 6.37
N VAL A 128 23.05 -21.36 7.53
CA VAL A 128 22.28 -21.73 8.73
C VAL A 128 22.23 -20.52 9.66
N ILE A 129 21.04 -19.99 9.93
CA ILE A 129 20.86 -18.91 10.89
C ILE A 129 21.00 -19.46 12.30
N LEU A 130 21.99 -18.96 13.04
CA LEU A 130 22.31 -19.41 14.39
C LEU A 130 21.73 -18.45 15.45
N GLU A 131 21.68 -17.15 15.14
CA GLU A 131 21.28 -16.12 16.09
C GLU A 131 20.73 -14.88 15.38
N ILE A 132 19.73 -14.24 15.99
CA ILE A 132 19.18 -12.96 15.54
C ILE A 132 19.10 -12.03 16.75
N GLU A 133 19.68 -10.84 16.67
CA GLU A 133 19.64 -9.81 17.75
C GLU A 133 20.11 -10.32 19.12
N GLY A 134 21.11 -11.21 19.16
CA GLY A 134 21.58 -11.78 20.42
C GLY A 134 20.74 -12.96 20.93
N TYR A 135 19.69 -13.38 20.22
CA TYR A 135 18.84 -14.51 20.58
C TYR A 135 19.22 -15.76 19.76
N PRO A 136 19.69 -16.84 20.41
CA PRO A 136 19.97 -18.10 19.72
C PRO A 136 18.70 -18.68 19.10
N VAL A 137 18.83 -19.18 17.86
CA VAL A 137 17.76 -19.82 17.12
C VAL A 137 17.83 -21.34 17.33
N ASP A 138 16.73 -21.93 17.82
CA ASP A 138 16.58 -23.37 17.98
C ASP A 138 16.36 -24.06 16.61
N ASN A 139 16.51 -25.39 16.56
CA ASN A 139 16.46 -26.15 15.30
C ASN A 139 15.11 -26.09 14.57
N ASP A 140 14.04 -25.69 15.25
CA ASP A 140 12.70 -25.52 14.71
C ASP A 140 12.45 -24.08 14.21
N GLY A 141 13.45 -23.19 14.27
CA GLY A 141 13.30 -21.77 13.92
C GLY A 141 12.70 -20.92 15.04
N THR A 142 12.59 -21.44 16.26
CA THR A 142 12.12 -20.66 17.41
C THR A 142 13.26 -20.02 18.19
N ILE A 143 12.92 -19.02 19.00
CA ILE A 143 13.80 -18.35 19.93
C ILE A 143 13.19 -18.38 21.33
N ARG A 144 14.04 -18.46 22.36
CA ARG A 144 13.60 -18.33 23.76
C ARG A 144 13.71 -16.89 24.21
N HIS A 145 12.57 -16.25 24.45
CA HIS A 145 12.59 -14.93 25.08
C HIS A 145 12.78 -15.09 26.60
N VAL A 146 14.03 -14.88 27.07
CA VAL A 146 14.48 -15.14 28.44
C VAL A 146 13.55 -14.55 29.52
N GLN A 147 13.01 -13.35 29.30
CA GLN A 147 12.12 -12.68 30.27
C GLN A 147 10.68 -13.23 30.28
N ARG A 148 10.21 -13.85 29.19
CA ARG A 148 8.82 -14.30 29.04
C ARG A 148 8.65 -15.81 29.19
N LYS A 149 9.75 -16.57 29.20
CA LYS A 149 9.75 -18.05 29.23
C LYS A 149 8.85 -18.67 28.13
N GLN A 150 8.73 -17.98 26.99
CA GLN A 150 7.91 -18.38 25.86
C GLN A 150 8.79 -18.50 24.61
N LEU A 151 8.41 -19.42 23.73
CA LEU A 151 9.00 -19.64 22.42
C LEU A 151 8.28 -18.78 21.40
N PHE A 152 9.04 -18.08 20.57
CA PHE A 152 8.52 -17.31 19.44
C PHE A 152 9.26 -17.70 18.18
N SER A 153 8.63 -17.58 17.01
CA SER A 153 9.40 -17.56 15.75
C SER A 153 10.42 -16.42 15.81
N PHE A 154 11.63 -16.63 15.29
CA PHE A 154 12.62 -15.55 15.19
C PHE A 154 12.11 -14.36 14.34
N ASP A 155 11.15 -14.59 13.43
CA ASP A 155 10.51 -13.53 12.63
C ASP A 155 9.87 -12.46 13.52
N HIS A 156 9.44 -12.82 14.73
CA HIS A 156 8.84 -11.89 15.67
C HIS A 156 9.79 -10.73 16.03
N LEU A 157 11.08 -11.02 16.24
CA LEU A 157 12.09 -9.99 16.57
C LEU A 157 12.25 -8.96 15.47
N ILE A 158 12.02 -9.37 14.23
CA ILE A 158 12.19 -8.55 13.05
C ILE A 158 10.91 -7.78 12.75
N SER A 159 9.74 -8.41 12.97
CA SER A 159 8.43 -7.80 12.75
C SER A 159 8.16 -6.53 13.57
N VAL A 160 8.84 -6.38 14.72
CA VAL A 160 8.70 -5.23 15.61
C VAL A 160 9.64 -4.07 15.25
N LYS A 161 10.65 -4.29 14.39
CA LYS A 161 11.58 -3.25 13.95
C LYS A 161 10.91 -2.27 12.99
N LYS A 162 11.51 -1.09 12.82
CA LYS A 162 11.03 -0.02 11.93
C LYS A 162 11.76 -0.01 10.58
N PRO A 163 11.11 0.45 9.49
CA PRO A 163 11.76 0.71 8.21
C PRO A 163 13.09 1.43 8.29
N GLY A 164 14.14 0.79 7.75
CA GLY A 164 15.50 1.32 7.72
C GLY A 164 16.39 0.90 8.89
N GLU A 165 15.84 0.28 9.95
CA GLU A 165 16.65 -0.33 11.01
C GLU A 165 17.47 -1.51 10.49
N THR A 166 18.59 -1.81 11.14
CA THR A 166 19.41 -2.98 10.84
C THR A 166 19.04 -4.14 11.73
N ALA A 167 19.30 -5.36 11.27
CA ALA A 167 19.30 -6.54 12.12
C ALA A 167 20.66 -7.25 12.10
N LEU A 168 21.13 -7.61 13.28
CA LEU A 168 22.34 -8.39 13.49
C LEU A 168 22.00 -9.87 13.41
N VAL A 169 22.61 -10.57 12.46
CA VAL A 169 22.43 -12.01 12.27
C VAL A 169 23.77 -12.73 12.31
N ARG A 170 23.83 -13.78 13.13
CA ARG A 170 24.92 -14.75 13.12
C ARG A 170 24.49 -15.97 12.34
N PHE A 171 25.31 -16.39 11.38
CA PHE A 171 25.01 -17.54 10.54
C PHE A 171 26.25 -18.39 10.27
N LEU A 172 26.02 -19.66 9.92
CA LEU A 172 27.04 -20.61 9.52
C LEU A 172 27.05 -20.72 8.00
N ARG A 173 28.23 -20.58 7.38
CA ARG A 173 28.45 -20.84 5.95
C ARG A 173 29.68 -21.72 5.79
N ASP A 174 29.52 -22.85 5.11
CA ASP A 174 30.60 -23.82 4.88
C ASP A 174 31.34 -24.30 6.15
N GLY A 175 30.68 -24.22 7.31
CA GLY A 175 31.26 -24.54 8.63
C GLY A 175 32.02 -23.40 9.30
N LYS A 176 31.92 -22.17 8.79
CA LYS A 176 32.50 -20.97 9.41
C LYS A 176 31.39 -20.04 9.86
N GLU A 177 31.53 -19.51 11.06
CA GLU A 177 30.60 -18.51 11.58
C GLU A 177 30.88 -17.13 10.99
N HIS A 178 29.79 -16.45 10.68
CA HIS A 178 29.78 -15.09 10.16
C HIS A 178 28.78 -14.28 10.97
N VAL A 179 29.10 -13.00 11.19
CA VAL A 179 28.21 -12.04 11.82
C VAL A 179 28.08 -10.85 10.88
N PHE A 180 26.85 -10.50 10.52
CA PHE A 180 26.58 -9.36 9.66
C PHE A 180 25.38 -8.58 10.19
N ASP A 181 25.54 -7.26 10.18
CA ASP A 181 24.42 -6.33 10.21
C ASP A 181 23.93 -6.13 8.78
N PHE A 182 22.64 -6.33 8.54
CA PHE A 182 22.03 -5.90 7.29
C PHE A 182 20.89 -4.94 7.56
N SER A 183 20.79 -3.89 6.74
CA SER A 183 19.64 -3.01 6.75
C SER A 183 18.43 -3.81 6.30
N LEU A 184 17.45 -3.93 7.20
CA LEU A 184 16.14 -4.40 6.85
C LEU A 184 15.57 -3.33 5.90
N ASN A 185 15.52 -3.62 4.59
CA ASN A 185 14.59 -2.87 3.76
C ASN A 185 13.25 -3.56 3.88
N PHE A 186 12.36 -2.81 4.49
CA PHE A 186 10.94 -3.04 4.50
C PHE A 186 10.45 -2.47 3.17
N THR A 187 10.94 -3.03 2.07
CA THR A 187 10.19 -2.87 0.82
C THR A 187 8.83 -3.48 1.16
N GLU A 188 7.81 -2.63 1.33
CA GLU A 188 6.43 -3.04 1.17
C GLU A 188 6.40 -3.64 -0.23
N GLN A 189 6.71 -4.93 -0.33
CA GLN A 189 6.79 -5.59 -1.60
C GLN A 189 5.37 -5.56 -2.10
N GLN A 190 5.10 -4.65 -3.02
CA GLN A 190 3.82 -4.63 -3.67
C GLN A 190 3.76 -5.96 -4.42
N PRO A 191 2.78 -6.81 -4.09
CA PRO A 191 2.64 -8.05 -4.81
C PRO A 191 2.50 -7.69 -6.29
N LEU A 192 3.08 -8.52 -7.17
CA LEU A 192 3.03 -8.30 -8.61
C LEU A 192 1.58 -8.09 -9.10
N VAL A 193 0.62 -8.68 -8.39
CA VAL A 193 -0.82 -8.43 -8.53
C VAL A 193 -1.36 -7.74 -7.25
N PRO A 194 -1.53 -6.41 -7.26
CA PRO A 194 -2.02 -5.66 -6.10
C PRO A 194 -3.41 -6.06 -5.62
N TYR A 195 -3.63 -6.02 -4.30
CA TYR A 195 -4.94 -6.27 -3.66
C TYR A 195 -5.98 -5.16 -3.88
N LYS A 196 -5.57 -4.03 -4.46
CA LYS A 196 -6.43 -2.88 -4.76
C LYS A 196 -6.42 -2.62 -6.26
N PHE A 197 -7.51 -2.06 -6.78
CA PHE A 197 -7.50 -1.50 -8.11
C PHE A 197 -6.53 -0.33 -8.18
N LEU A 198 -5.71 -0.31 -9.22
CA LEU A 198 -4.96 0.87 -9.62
C LEU A 198 -5.85 1.68 -10.58
N PRO A 199 -5.92 3.02 -10.45
CA PRO A 199 -6.68 3.86 -11.39
C PRO A 199 -5.98 3.97 -12.77
N SER A 200 -4.88 3.24 -12.95
CA SER A 200 -3.98 3.34 -14.09
C SER A 200 -4.53 2.64 -15.33
N TYR A 201 -4.62 3.35 -16.45
CA TYR A 201 -5.00 2.77 -17.75
C TYR A 201 -4.34 3.52 -18.90
N TYR A 202 -4.21 2.83 -20.03
CA TYR A 202 -3.78 3.40 -21.30
C TYR A 202 -4.60 2.87 -22.47
N ILE A 203 -5.01 3.74 -23.39
CA ILE A 203 -5.81 3.38 -24.56
C ILE A 203 -5.06 3.73 -25.84
N VAL A 204 -4.90 2.75 -26.73
CA VAL A 204 -4.35 2.95 -28.08
C VAL A 204 -5.12 2.10 -29.08
N ALA A 205 -5.58 2.73 -30.17
CA ALA A 205 -6.37 2.09 -31.23
C ALA A 205 -7.60 1.30 -30.72
N GLY A 206 -8.11 1.67 -29.54
CA GLY A 206 -9.20 0.97 -28.85
C GLY A 206 -8.79 -0.16 -27.91
N PHE A 207 -7.52 -0.61 -27.91
CA PHE A 207 -7.02 -1.51 -26.88
C PHE A 207 -6.87 -0.77 -25.55
N VAL A 208 -7.50 -1.30 -24.50
CA VAL A 208 -7.41 -0.75 -23.15
C VAL A 208 -6.45 -1.60 -22.33
N PHE A 209 -5.30 -1.03 -22.01
CA PHE A 209 -4.27 -1.65 -21.20
C PHE A 209 -4.40 -1.22 -19.73
N VAL A 210 -4.39 -2.20 -18.82
CA VAL A 210 -4.43 -1.97 -17.37
C VAL A 210 -3.44 -2.89 -16.65
N PRO A 211 -2.89 -2.48 -15.50
CA PRO A 211 -2.17 -3.40 -14.65
C PRO A 211 -3.15 -4.39 -14.00
N LEU A 212 -2.79 -5.67 -14.00
CA LEU A 212 -3.58 -6.72 -13.37
C LEU A 212 -3.65 -6.47 -11.85
N SER A 213 -4.84 -6.64 -11.29
CA SER A 213 -5.07 -6.52 -9.85
C SER A 213 -5.91 -7.70 -9.36
N LYS A 214 -5.82 -8.03 -8.07
CA LYS A 214 -6.57 -9.14 -7.49
C LYS A 214 -8.08 -8.98 -7.68
N PRO A 215 -8.68 -7.79 -7.47
CA PRO A 215 -10.09 -7.60 -7.78
C PRO A 215 -10.47 -7.84 -9.25
N TYR A 216 -9.53 -7.72 -10.19
CA TYR A 216 -9.73 -8.08 -11.59
C TYR A 216 -9.68 -9.61 -11.77
N VAL A 217 -8.67 -10.27 -11.20
CA VAL A 217 -8.53 -11.74 -11.20
C VAL A 217 -9.75 -12.41 -10.58
N ASP A 218 -10.28 -11.88 -9.48
CA ASP A 218 -11.44 -12.43 -8.80
C ASP A 218 -12.73 -12.31 -9.64
N LYS A 219 -12.78 -11.38 -10.61
CA LYS A 219 -13.92 -11.17 -11.51
C LYS A 219 -13.80 -11.88 -12.87
N SER A 220 -12.58 -12.10 -13.36
CA SER A 220 -12.36 -12.77 -14.64
C SER A 220 -12.30 -14.29 -14.45
N SER A 221 -13.01 -15.03 -15.30
CA SER A 221 -12.89 -16.49 -15.40
C SER A 221 -11.74 -16.94 -16.31
N ALA A 222 -11.19 -16.05 -17.15
CA ALA A 222 -10.16 -16.37 -18.13
C ALA A 222 -8.75 -16.27 -17.55
N ILE A 223 -8.54 -15.36 -16.59
CA ILE A 223 -7.21 -15.16 -16.01
C ILE A 223 -6.89 -16.24 -14.98
N CYS A 224 -5.74 -16.89 -15.16
CA CYS A 224 -5.27 -17.92 -14.22
C CYS A 224 -5.01 -17.34 -12.83
N LYS A 225 -5.63 -17.93 -11.80
CA LYS A 225 -5.34 -17.60 -10.39
C LYS A 225 -3.88 -17.82 -9.99
N CYS A 226 -3.13 -18.61 -10.77
CA CYS A 226 -1.69 -18.75 -10.61
C CYS A 226 -0.91 -17.43 -10.76
N ALA A 227 -1.47 -16.42 -11.45
CA ALA A 227 -0.88 -15.09 -11.51
C ALA A 227 -0.69 -14.45 -10.13
N LEU A 228 -1.57 -14.76 -9.15
CA LEU A 228 -1.46 -14.29 -7.77
C LEU A 228 -0.27 -14.90 -7.00
N LYS A 229 0.32 -15.99 -7.53
CA LYS A 229 1.49 -16.64 -6.93
C LYS A 229 2.81 -16.14 -7.54
N ARG A 230 2.76 -15.34 -8.61
CA ARG A 230 3.97 -14.77 -9.21
C ARG A 230 4.49 -13.63 -8.33
N ALA A 231 5.79 -13.63 -8.09
CA ALA A 231 6.48 -12.57 -7.38
C ALA A 231 7.16 -11.60 -8.38
N PRO A 232 7.28 -10.30 -8.03
CA PRO A 232 8.00 -9.34 -8.86
C PRO A 232 9.49 -9.67 -8.88
N LYS A 233 10.10 -9.57 -10.07
CA LYS A 233 11.55 -9.72 -10.31
C LYS A 233 12.27 -8.38 -10.21
N THR A 234 11.57 -7.28 -10.49
CA THR A 234 12.11 -5.92 -10.41
C THR A 234 11.17 -5.00 -9.66
N ASP A 235 11.70 -3.96 -9.03
CA ASP A 235 10.87 -2.96 -8.36
C ASP A 235 9.90 -2.29 -9.35
N GLY A 236 8.65 -2.13 -8.92
CA GLY A 236 7.57 -1.57 -9.74
C GLY A 236 7.15 -2.43 -10.94
N GLU A 237 7.47 -3.72 -10.98
CA GLU A 237 6.96 -4.65 -12.00
C GLU A 237 5.44 -4.81 -11.90
N GLN A 238 4.77 -4.87 -13.06
CA GLN A 238 3.33 -5.07 -13.17
C GLN A 238 3.03 -6.02 -14.33
N ILE A 239 2.08 -6.92 -14.14
CA ILE A 239 1.47 -7.66 -15.25
C ILE A 239 0.52 -6.71 -15.97
N VAL A 240 0.80 -6.37 -17.23
CA VAL A 240 -0.09 -5.52 -18.04
C VAL A 240 -0.96 -6.41 -18.91
N ILE A 241 -2.28 -6.20 -18.86
CA ILE A 241 -3.25 -6.96 -19.66
C ILE A 241 -4.04 -6.05 -20.58
N ILE A 242 -4.63 -6.63 -21.63
CA ILE A 242 -5.69 -5.99 -22.43
C ILE A 242 -7.03 -6.25 -21.74
N SER A 243 -7.58 -5.27 -21.03
CA SER A 243 -8.85 -5.48 -20.31
C SER A 243 -10.07 -5.53 -21.22
N GLN A 244 -10.01 -4.83 -22.36
CA GLN A 244 -11.07 -4.77 -23.36
C GLN A 244 -10.55 -4.11 -24.65
N VAL A 245 -11.31 -4.29 -25.74
CA VAL A 245 -11.11 -3.62 -27.02
C VAL A 245 -12.37 -2.82 -27.34
N LEU A 246 -12.23 -1.50 -27.43
CA LEU A 246 -13.32 -0.51 -27.60
C LEU A 246 -13.68 -0.20 -29.06
N SER A 247 -12.96 -0.78 -30.02
CA SER A 247 -13.17 -0.51 -31.44
C SER A 247 -14.10 -1.54 -32.06
N ASP A 248 -15.23 -1.09 -32.60
CA ASP A 248 -16.16 -1.93 -33.37
C ASP A 248 -15.59 -2.37 -34.72
N ASP A 249 -14.66 -1.58 -35.28
CA ASP A 249 -14.00 -1.85 -36.56
C ASP A 249 -12.91 -2.94 -36.43
N MET A 250 -12.53 -3.31 -35.20
CA MET A 250 -11.50 -4.32 -34.90
C MET A 250 -12.09 -5.63 -34.36
N VAL A 251 -13.07 -6.18 -35.08
CA VAL A 251 -13.78 -7.41 -34.69
C VAL A 251 -12.83 -8.58 -34.42
N GLU A 252 -11.80 -8.73 -35.26
CA GLU A 252 -10.81 -9.80 -35.18
C GLU A 252 -9.99 -9.76 -33.89
N TYR A 253 -9.83 -8.58 -33.30
CA TYR A 253 -9.02 -8.36 -32.11
C TYR A 253 -9.82 -8.44 -30.80
N ARG A 254 -11.16 -8.56 -30.86
CA ARG A 254 -12.01 -8.65 -29.65
C ARG A 254 -11.67 -9.85 -28.76
N ASN A 255 -11.13 -10.92 -29.34
CA ASN A 255 -10.77 -12.14 -28.61
C ASN A 255 -9.49 -12.00 -27.76
N PHE A 256 -8.74 -10.90 -27.90
CA PHE A 256 -7.53 -10.66 -27.09
C PHE A 256 -7.81 -10.02 -25.72
N LYS A 257 -9.08 -9.97 -25.31
CA LYS A 257 -9.44 -9.59 -23.94
C LYS A 257 -8.81 -10.56 -22.93
N ASP A 258 -8.32 -10.00 -21.83
CA ASP A 258 -7.68 -10.67 -20.68
C ASP A 258 -6.26 -11.20 -20.96
N PHE A 259 -5.70 -10.96 -22.15
CA PHE A 259 -4.33 -11.38 -22.49
C PHE A 259 -3.27 -10.49 -21.83
N GLU A 260 -2.24 -11.11 -21.25
CA GLU A 260 -1.02 -10.43 -20.80
C GLU A 260 -0.16 -9.98 -21.99
N VAL A 261 0.28 -8.72 -21.96
CA VAL A 261 1.24 -8.16 -22.91
C VAL A 261 2.65 -8.45 -22.43
N LYS A 262 3.41 -9.24 -23.19
CA LYS A 262 4.78 -9.65 -22.83
C LYS A 262 5.81 -8.69 -23.39
N LYS A 263 5.67 -8.29 -24.65
CA LYS A 263 6.65 -7.44 -25.34
C LYS A 263 6.01 -6.38 -26.23
N VAL A 264 6.72 -5.28 -26.42
CA VAL A 264 6.45 -4.27 -27.45
C VAL A 264 7.68 -4.17 -28.34
N ASN A 265 7.53 -4.38 -29.64
CA ASN A 265 8.63 -4.38 -30.62
C ASN A 265 9.84 -5.24 -30.19
N GLY A 266 9.59 -6.41 -29.60
CA GLY A 266 10.61 -7.34 -29.13
C GLY A 266 11.21 -7.04 -27.75
N VAL A 267 10.86 -5.92 -27.11
CA VAL A 267 11.34 -5.54 -25.78
C VAL A 267 10.32 -5.91 -24.70
N GLU A 268 10.78 -6.52 -23.61
CA GLU A 268 9.91 -6.95 -22.50
C GLU A 268 9.23 -5.77 -21.78
N VAL A 269 7.94 -5.92 -21.51
CA VAL A 269 7.15 -4.94 -20.76
C VAL A 269 7.28 -5.22 -19.27
N VAL A 270 7.84 -4.27 -18.52
CA VAL A 270 8.00 -4.38 -17.07
C VAL A 270 6.78 -3.86 -16.33
N ASN A 271 6.14 -2.79 -16.82
CA ASN A 271 4.94 -2.21 -16.24
C ASN A 271 4.18 -1.33 -17.24
N LEU A 272 3.02 -0.78 -16.84
CA LEU A 272 2.18 0.03 -17.74
C LEU A 272 2.87 1.32 -18.20
N LYS A 273 3.70 1.94 -17.34
CA LYS A 273 4.48 3.13 -17.71
C LYS A 273 5.49 2.81 -18.81
N HIS A 274 6.18 1.67 -18.69
CA HIS A 274 7.12 1.18 -19.69
C HIS A 274 6.45 0.90 -21.04
N LEU A 275 5.26 0.29 -21.01
CA LEU A 275 4.46 0.09 -22.23
C LEU A 275 4.14 1.42 -22.91
N ILE A 276 3.66 2.41 -22.16
CA ILE A 276 3.37 3.75 -22.70
C ILE A 276 4.62 4.37 -23.33
N GLU A 277 5.75 4.29 -22.64
CA GLU A 277 7.01 4.87 -23.13
C GLU A 277 7.39 4.28 -24.49
N PHE A 278 7.31 2.96 -24.65
CA PHE A 278 7.61 2.31 -25.93
C PHE A 278 6.61 2.68 -27.02
N VAL A 279 5.31 2.71 -26.71
CA VAL A 279 4.30 3.03 -27.73
C VAL A 279 4.43 4.48 -28.21
N GLU A 280 4.63 5.43 -27.30
CA GLU A 280 4.74 6.84 -27.63
C GLU A 280 6.04 7.17 -28.37
N ASN A 281 7.17 6.64 -27.88
CA ASN A 281 8.50 6.90 -28.45
C ASN A 281 8.84 6.02 -29.66
N CYS A 282 7.98 5.07 -30.04
CA CYS A 282 8.20 4.19 -31.18
C CYS A 282 8.50 4.97 -32.48
N CYS A 283 9.66 4.79 -33.10
CA CYS A 283 9.98 5.49 -34.36
C CYS A 283 9.63 4.68 -35.62
N THR A 284 9.18 3.43 -35.46
CA THR A 284 8.81 2.56 -36.57
C THR A 284 7.36 2.78 -37.00
N GLU A 285 7.06 2.43 -38.25
CA GLU A 285 5.68 2.46 -38.77
C GLU A 285 4.79 1.45 -38.06
N ASP A 286 5.33 0.30 -37.70
CA ASP A 286 4.61 -0.78 -37.03
C ASP A 286 4.84 -0.78 -35.52
N LEU A 287 3.76 -1.02 -34.80
CA LEU A 287 3.69 -1.30 -33.36
C LEU A 287 3.28 -2.75 -33.18
N ARG A 288 4.23 -3.58 -32.79
CA ARG A 288 4.04 -5.01 -32.52
C ARG A 288 3.90 -5.24 -31.02
N PHE A 289 2.80 -5.87 -30.61
CA PHE A 289 2.58 -6.39 -29.26
C PHE A 289 2.67 -7.91 -29.30
N ASP A 290 3.62 -8.49 -28.57
CA ASP A 290 3.67 -9.94 -28.34
C ASP A 290 2.93 -10.24 -27.04
N LEU A 291 1.90 -11.09 -27.12
CA LEU A 291 1.02 -11.46 -26.01
C LEU A 291 1.41 -12.82 -25.43
N GLU A 292 0.78 -13.19 -24.31
CA GLU A 292 0.84 -14.56 -23.82
C GLU A 292 0.33 -15.58 -24.85
N GLY A 293 0.79 -16.83 -24.75
CA GLY A 293 0.44 -17.88 -25.71
C GLY A 293 1.05 -17.73 -27.10
N GLY A 294 1.92 -16.73 -27.33
CA GLY A 294 2.60 -16.50 -28.61
C GLY A 294 1.76 -15.72 -29.63
N TYR A 295 0.59 -15.20 -29.22
CA TYR A 295 -0.22 -14.34 -30.07
C TYR A 295 0.46 -12.98 -30.32
N VAL A 296 0.19 -12.40 -31.48
CA VAL A 296 0.83 -11.15 -31.92
C VAL A 296 -0.23 -10.20 -32.46
N ILE A 297 -0.15 -8.94 -32.06
CA ILE A 297 -0.93 -7.83 -32.63
C ILE A 297 0.05 -6.87 -33.30
N VAL A 298 -0.20 -6.47 -34.54
CA VAL A 298 0.59 -5.45 -35.25
C VAL A 298 -0.33 -4.33 -35.68
N LEU A 299 0.00 -3.10 -35.31
CA LEU A 299 -0.76 -1.91 -35.64
C LEU A 299 0.14 -0.91 -36.39
N ASN A 300 -0.38 -0.29 -37.44
CA ASN A 300 0.26 0.89 -38.00
C ASN A 300 0.16 2.07 -37.01
N LYS A 301 1.28 2.67 -36.63
CA LYS A 301 1.34 3.72 -35.60
C LYS A 301 0.51 4.95 -35.96
N LYS A 302 0.50 5.37 -37.23
CA LYS A 302 -0.23 6.57 -37.65
C LYS A 302 -1.73 6.32 -37.55
N SER A 303 -2.21 5.24 -38.15
CA SER A 303 -3.63 4.85 -38.08
C SER A 303 -4.08 4.55 -36.65
N ALA A 304 -3.21 3.96 -35.82
CA ALA A 304 -3.51 3.70 -34.41
C ALA A 304 -3.76 5.00 -33.63
N LYS A 305 -2.98 6.06 -33.88
CA LYS A 305 -3.19 7.38 -33.24
C LYS A 305 -4.51 8.01 -33.67
N GLU A 306 -4.83 7.99 -34.96
CA GLU A 306 -6.10 8.50 -35.50
C GLU A 306 -7.30 7.74 -34.92
N ALA A 307 -7.22 6.40 -34.91
CA ALA A 307 -8.23 5.53 -34.32
C ALA A 307 -8.41 5.77 -32.81
N THR A 308 -7.32 6.06 -32.09
CA THR A 308 -7.39 6.39 -30.65
C THR A 308 -8.29 7.60 -30.42
N SER A 309 -8.08 8.70 -31.15
CA SER A 309 -8.90 9.91 -31.00
C SER A 309 -10.39 9.64 -31.24
N LEU A 310 -10.71 8.91 -32.32
CA LEU A 310 -12.09 8.54 -32.66
C LEU A 310 -12.74 7.66 -31.59
N VAL A 311 -12.02 6.67 -31.08
CA VAL A 311 -12.53 5.77 -30.02
C VAL A 311 -12.81 6.54 -28.74
N LEU A 312 -11.94 7.47 -28.34
CA LEU A 312 -12.14 8.28 -27.14
C LEU A 312 -13.38 9.16 -27.24
N GLU A 313 -13.56 9.84 -28.38
CA GLU A 313 -14.74 10.67 -28.64
C GLU A 313 -16.04 9.84 -28.62
N ARG A 314 -16.07 8.70 -29.33
CA ARG A 314 -17.26 7.83 -29.40
C ARG A 314 -17.67 7.26 -28.04
N ASN A 315 -16.70 6.96 -27.17
CA ASN A 315 -16.95 6.35 -25.87
C ASN A 315 -17.01 7.38 -24.72
N GLU A 316 -16.97 8.69 -25.04
CA GLU A 316 -16.96 9.78 -24.06
C GLU A 316 -15.82 9.65 -23.02
N ILE A 317 -14.68 9.11 -23.44
CA ILE A 317 -13.52 8.92 -22.58
C ILE A 317 -12.65 10.19 -22.65
N PRO A 318 -12.43 10.89 -21.53
CA PRO A 318 -11.79 12.22 -21.56
C PRO A 318 -10.29 12.20 -21.88
N SER A 319 -9.60 11.06 -21.74
CA SER A 319 -8.18 10.95 -22.03
C SER A 319 -7.77 9.51 -22.37
N ALA A 320 -6.75 9.37 -23.21
CA ALA A 320 -6.12 8.08 -23.49
C ALA A 320 -5.36 7.49 -22.28
N LYS A 321 -4.98 8.33 -21.30
CA LYS A 321 -4.16 7.94 -20.15
C LYS A 321 -4.82 8.39 -18.86
N SER A 322 -4.75 7.56 -17.84
CA SER A 322 -5.09 7.95 -16.47
C SER A 322 -4.20 9.09 -15.95
N SER A 323 -4.69 9.86 -14.98
CA SER A 323 -4.01 11.06 -14.48
C SER A 323 -2.63 10.79 -13.86
N ASP A 324 -2.43 9.64 -13.22
CA ASP A 324 -1.16 9.21 -12.65
C ASP A 324 -0.07 8.92 -13.69
N LEU A 325 -0.46 8.72 -14.96
CA LEU A 325 0.44 8.44 -16.08
C LEU A 325 0.71 9.67 -16.96
N GLN A 326 0.04 10.79 -16.68
CA GLN A 326 0.25 12.05 -17.40
C GLN A 326 1.45 12.86 -16.84
N ILE A 327 1.76 12.68 -15.56
CA ILE A 327 2.68 13.52 -14.76
C ILE A 327 4.15 13.48 -15.26
N GLY A 328 4.55 12.45 -16.02
CA GLY A 328 5.91 12.31 -16.55
C GLY A 328 6.28 13.28 -17.69
N GLN A 329 5.30 13.82 -18.42
CA GLN A 329 5.54 14.75 -19.54
C GLN A 329 5.64 16.21 -19.09
N ASP A 330 4.93 16.60 -18.03
CA ASP A 330 4.95 17.97 -17.52
C ASP A 330 6.28 18.34 -16.86
N LEU A 331 6.91 17.41 -16.14
CA LEU A 331 8.24 17.62 -15.56
C LEU A 331 9.35 17.76 -16.62
N ARG A 332 9.27 17.03 -17.74
CA ARG A 332 10.21 17.21 -18.87
C ARG A 332 9.96 18.53 -19.63
N ARG A 333 8.70 18.97 -19.75
CA ARG A 333 8.37 20.31 -20.30
C ARG A 333 8.82 21.45 -19.39
N LEU A 334 8.74 21.29 -18.07
CA LEU A 334 9.28 22.23 -17.08
C LEU A 334 10.81 22.28 -17.12
N SER A 335 11.47 21.13 -17.29
CA SER A 335 12.93 21.05 -17.46
C SER A 335 13.43 21.73 -18.74
N MET A 336 12.68 21.64 -19.86
CA MET A 336 13.07 22.30 -21.11
C MET A 336 12.73 23.81 -21.15
N LYS A 337 11.73 24.26 -20.39
CA LYS A 337 11.44 25.70 -20.22
C LYS A 337 12.50 26.44 -19.37
N ASN A 338 13.25 25.72 -18.53
CA ASN A 338 14.28 26.30 -17.68
C ASN A 338 15.67 26.43 -18.36
N ILE A 339 15.80 26.06 -19.64
CA ILE A 339 17.04 26.22 -20.43
C ILE A 339 16.83 27.30 -21.52
N GLY A 340 16.13 28.38 -21.18
CA GLY A 340 16.11 29.61 -21.96
C GLY A 340 17.16 30.57 -21.41
N VAL A 341 18.29 30.70 -22.11
CA VAL A 341 19.31 31.72 -21.83
C VAL A 341 18.72 33.09 -22.13
N SER A 342 18.72 34.00 -21.14
CA SER A 342 18.57 35.43 -21.36
C SER A 342 19.53 36.19 -20.46
N GLU A 343 20.37 36.99 -21.11
CA GLU A 343 21.42 37.86 -20.61
C GLU A 343 20.91 38.91 -19.61
N GLY A 344 21.77 39.34 -18.69
CA GLY A 344 21.55 40.51 -17.83
C GLY A 344 21.37 40.15 -16.34
N GLY A 345 22.34 40.53 -15.52
CA GLY A 345 22.47 40.09 -14.13
C GLY A 345 21.51 40.73 -13.13
N GLU A 346 21.13 39.95 -12.12
CA GLU A 346 21.19 40.29 -10.69
C GLU A 346 20.83 39.03 -9.87
N ALA A 347 21.62 38.71 -8.85
CA ALA A 347 21.41 37.55 -8.00
C ALA A 347 20.28 37.83 -6.98
N VAL A 348 19.09 37.27 -7.20
CA VAL A 348 17.98 37.36 -6.24
C VAL A 348 18.01 36.17 -5.27
N ARG A 349 18.26 36.47 -3.99
CA ARG A 349 18.05 35.55 -2.86
C ARG A 349 16.57 35.22 -2.73
N ILE A 350 16.20 33.94 -2.84
CA ILE A 350 14.83 33.49 -2.60
C ILE A 350 14.65 33.21 -1.11
N GLY A 351 14.09 34.20 -0.42
CA GLY A 351 13.43 34.02 0.87
C GLY A 351 12.01 33.47 0.67
N THR A 352 11.56 32.73 1.68
CA THR A 352 10.24 32.12 1.85
C THR A 352 9.07 33.09 1.60
N ASP A 353 8.20 32.76 0.64
CA ASP A 353 6.79 33.19 0.62
C ASP A 353 5.93 32.19 -0.19
N LEU A 354 5.15 31.38 0.52
CA LEU A 354 4.15 30.45 -0.01
C LEU A 354 2.76 31.08 0.12
N TYR A 355 2.35 31.90 -0.84
CA TYR A 355 0.93 32.19 -1.09
C TYR A 355 0.72 32.60 -2.55
N GLY A 356 0.06 31.75 -3.34
CA GLY A 356 -0.55 32.17 -4.61
C GLY A 356 -0.43 31.20 -5.78
N SER A 357 -1.26 30.16 -5.80
CA SER A 357 -1.94 29.70 -7.03
C SER A 357 -2.99 28.64 -6.69
N VAL A 358 -4.25 29.05 -6.59
CA VAL A 358 -5.38 28.12 -6.51
C VAL A 358 -5.74 27.71 -7.94
N ARG A 359 -5.40 26.50 -8.35
CA ARG A 359 -5.91 25.87 -9.57
C ARG A 359 -6.66 24.58 -9.23
N THR A 360 -7.95 24.59 -9.60
CA THR A 360 -8.87 23.48 -9.89
C THR A 360 -8.44 22.08 -9.41
N GLY A 361 -8.71 21.79 -8.14
CA GLY A 361 -8.62 20.44 -7.58
C GLY A 361 -9.94 19.67 -7.67
N THR A 362 -9.87 18.35 -7.52
CA THR A 362 -11.06 17.48 -7.50
C THR A 362 -11.66 17.40 -6.08
N THR A 363 -12.92 16.97 -5.97
CA THR A 363 -13.71 16.93 -4.71
C THR A 363 -12.99 16.26 -3.53
N ARG A 364 -12.03 15.37 -3.80
CA ARG A 364 -11.25 14.62 -2.81
C ARG A 364 -10.15 15.46 -2.14
N GLU A 365 -9.56 16.44 -2.85
CA GLU A 365 -8.52 17.33 -2.30
C GLU A 365 -9.11 18.36 -1.34
N TYR A 366 -10.33 18.82 -1.60
CA TYR A 366 -11.06 19.73 -0.71
C TYR A 366 -11.45 19.07 0.61
N THR A 367 -11.83 17.78 0.59
CA THR A 367 -12.13 17.02 1.80
C THR A 367 -10.89 16.81 2.67
N THR A 368 -9.72 16.58 2.07
CA THR A 368 -8.45 16.39 2.80
C THR A 368 -7.99 17.70 3.44
N GLN A 369 -8.07 18.84 2.74
CA GLN A 369 -7.71 20.14 3.31
C GLN A 369 -8.64 20.57 4.47
N LEU A 370 -9.94 20.28 4.36
CA LEU A 370 -10.90 20.52 5.46
C LEU A 370 -10.62 19.61 6.67
N PHE A 371 -10.15 18.39 6.44
CA PHE A 371 -9.81 17.43 7.51
C PHE A 371 -8.50 17.81 8.19
N GLU A 372 -7.47 18.20 7.44
CA GLU A 372 -6.18 18.70 7.95
C GLU A 372 -6.38 19.93 8.84
N MET A 373 -7.16 20.92 8.37
CA MET A 373 -7.50 22.11 9.18
C MET A 373 -8.28 21.76 10.47
N PHE A 374 -9.11 20.72 10.44
CA PHE A 374 -9.85 20.25 11.62
C PHE A 374 -8.96 19.46 12.59
N TRP A 375 -8.01 18.69 12.06
CA TRP A 375 -7.09 17.85 12.81
C TRP A 375 -6.03 18.68 13.54
N ASP A 376 -5.51 19.73 12.91
CA ASP A 376 -4.62 20.69 13.58
C ASP A 376 -5.30 21.43 14.73
N CYS A 377 -6.60 21.73 14.57
CA CYS A 377 -7.43 22.33 15.62
C CYS A 377 -7.76 21.34 16.76
N ALA A 378 -7.61 20.03 16.52
CA ALA A 378 -7.80 18.97 17.51
C ALA A 378 -6.51 18.60 18.25
N LYS A 379 -5.33 18.72 17.60
CA LYS A 379 -4.00 18.45 18.20
C LYS A 379 -3.58 19.46 19.27
N SER A 380 -4.04 20.70 19.19
CA SER A 380 -3.76 21.70 20.23
C SER A 380 -4.65 21.43 21.47
N GLY A 381 -4.10 20.70 22.45
CA GLY A 381 -4.66 20.50 23.79
C GLY A 381 -4.92 21.81 24.57
N PRO A 382 -5.10 21.77 25.91
CA PRO A 382 -5.94 22.71 26.69
C PRO A 382 -5.56 24.21 26.73
N ARG A 383 -4.63 24.70 25.89
CA ARG A 383 -4.38 26.14 25.68
C ARG A 383 -5.44 26.84 24.80
N CYS A 384 -6.49 26.15 24.39
CA CYS A 384 -7.56 26.69 23.56
C CYS A 384 -8.69 27.42 24.34
N ALA A 385 -8.49 27.76 25.61
CA ALA A 385 -9.46 28.59 26.37
C ALA A 385 -9.44 30.09 25.96
N LYS A 386 -8.53 30.51 25.07
CA LYS A 386 -8.46 31.89 24.54
C LYS A 386 -8.87 32.05 23.07
N LEU A 387 -9.13 30.95 22.34
CA LEU A 387 -9.42 30.99 20.89
C LEU A 387 -10.92 31.11 20.55
N GLY A 388 -11.80 31.13 21.54
CA GLY A 388 -13.26 31.32 21.37
C GLY A 388 -13.71 32.77 21.16
N ARG A 389 -12.80 33.70 20.78
CA ARG A 389 -13.10 35.14 20.66
C ARG A 389 -12.73 35.77 19.32
N ASP A 390 -12.37 34.99 18.29
CA ASP A 390 -12.01 35.55 16.99
C ASP A 390 -13.15 35.40 15.96
N GLU A 391 -13.99 36.44 15.84
CA GLU A 391 -15.05 36.52 14.84
C GLU A 391 -14.55 36.37 13.39
N ASN A 392 -13.26 36.62 13.14
CA ASN A 392 -12.70 36.54 11.79
C ASN A 392 -12.61 35.10 11.27
N MET A 393 -12.39 34.09 12.12
CA MET A 393 -12.29 32.71 11.66
C MET A 393 -13.66 32.15 11.22
N SER A 394 -14.71 32.48 11.97
CA SER A 394 -16.10 32.12 11.65
C SER A 394 -16.60 32.80 10.37
N ARG A 395 -16.21 34.06 10.13
CA ARG A 395 -16.51 34.78 8.87
C ARG A 395 -15.73 34.19 7.68
N ARG A 396 -14.46 33.80 7.87
CA ARG A 396 -13.62 33.16 6.85
C ARG A 396 -14.15 31.77 6.45
N LEU A 397 -14.58 30.95 7.40
CA LEU A 397 -15.25 29.66 7.13
C LEU A 397 -16.59 29.84 6.39
N CYS A 398 -17.37 30.86 6.76
CA CYS A 398 -18.62 31.18 6.05
C CYS A 398 -18.38 31.66 4.61
N ALA A 399 -17.32 32.44 4.36
CA ALA A 399 -16.94 32.90 3.02
C ALA A 399 -16.46 31.74 2.14
N TYR A 400 -15.66 30.82 2.71
CA TYR A 400 -15.15 29.64 2.01
C TYR A 400 -16.26 28.66 1.59
N LEU A 401 -17.29 28.50 2.45
CA LEU A 401 -18.48 27.73 2.12
C LEU A 401 -19.37 28.42 1.05
N GLY A 402 -19.30 29.75 0.91
CA GLY A 402 -20.07 30.49 -0.10
C GLY A 402 -19.68 30.19 -1.57
N LEU A 403 -18.46 29.69 -1.81
CA LEU A 403 -17.89 29.52 -3.16
C LEU A 403 -18.18 28.14 -3.81
N MET A 404 -18.75 27.18 -3.07
CA MET A 404 -18.97 25.80 -3.55
C MET A 404 -20.39 25.62 -4.13
N LYS A 405 -20.58 25.81 -5.44
CA LYS A 405 -21.86 25.52 -6.14
C LYS A 405 -21.76 24.27 -7.03
N ARG A 406 -22.09 23.08 -6.48
CA ARG A 406 -22.62 21.92 -7.23
C ARG A 406 -23.64 21.15 -6.38
N SER A 407 -24.67 20.59 -7.03
CA SER A 407 -26.00 20.30 -6.46
C SER A 407 -26.08 19.23 -5.37
N LEU A 408 -25.07 18.39 -5.15
CA LEU A 408 -25.03 17.44 -4.03
C LEU A 408 -24.51 18.06 -2.71
N VAL A 409 -23.73 19.14 -2.79
CA VAL A 409 -23.02 19.76 -1.66
C VAL A 409 -23.90 20.77 -0.90
N VAL A 410 -24.89 21.36 -1.56
CA VAL A 410 -25.75 22.43 -1.02
C VAL A 410 -26.57 21.96 0.20
N LYS A 411 -27.01 20.69 0.25
CA LYS A 411 -27.80 20.13 1.35
C LYS A 411 -26.98 19.97 2.63
N HIS A 412 -25.71 19.60 2.50
CA HIS A 412 -24.77 19.43 3.61
C HIS A 412 -24.29 20.79 4.15
N GLN A 413 -24.04 21.76 3.27
CA GLN A 413 -23.67 23.12 3.67
C GLN A 413 -24.72 23.82 4.52
N LYS A 414 -26.00 23.76 4.15
CA LYS A 414 -27.08 24.36 4.96
C LYS A 414 -27.12 23.77 6.37
N ARG A 415 -26.82 22.47 6.51
CA ARG A 415 -26.87 21.76 7.80
C ARG A 415 -25.65 22.07 8.67
N ILE A 416 -24.45 22.10 8.09
CA ILE A 416 -23.21 22.51 8.78
C ILE A 416 -23.31 23.97 9.23
N LYS A 417 -23.80 24.86 8.36
CA LYS A 417 -24.02 26.28 8.69
C LYS A 417 -25.06 26.45 9.81
N LYS A 418 -26.09 25.61 9.86
CA LYS A 418 -27.07 25.60 10.97
C LYS A 418 -26.47 25.13 12.30
N ILE A 419 -25.53 24.18 12.28
CA ILE A 419 -24.85 23.69 13.49
C ILE A 419 -23.86 24.75 14.01
N LEU A 420 -23.11 25.39 13.11
CA LEU A 420 -22.08 26.38 13.45
C LEU A 420 -22.65 27.76 13.80
N CYS A 421 -23.71 28.21 13.13
CA CYS A 421 -24.28 29.55 13.32
C CYS A 421 -25.56 29.56 14.18
N GLY A 422 -26.05 28.40 14.63
CA GLY A 422 -27.31 28.25 15.36
C GLY A 422 -27.27 28.56 16.86
N GLY A 423 -26.26 29.29 17.35
CA GLY A 423 -26.18 29.75 18.74
C GLY A 423 -25.94 28.65 19.80
N LYS A 424 -25.56 27.42 19.40
CA LYS A 424 -25.25 26.33 20.35
C LYS A 424 -23.90 26.55 21.04
N ARG A 425 -23.76 26.09 22.30
CA ARG A 425 -22.47 26.10 23.01
C ARG A 425 -21.42 25.30 22.21
N PRO A 426 -20.16 25.79 22.10
CA PRO A 426 -19.16 25.27 21.15
C PRO A 426 -18.86 23.77 21.27
N MET A 427 -18.86 23.20 22.48
CA MET A 427 -18.67 21.75 22.69
C MET A 427 -19.78 20.90 22.05
N ARG A 428 -21.03 21.37 22.11
CA ARG A 428 -22.20 20.62 21.60
C ARG A 428 -22.26 20.67 20.07
N ALA A 429 -21.87 21.80 19.48
CA ALA A 429 -21.68 21.91 18.04
C ALA A 429 -20.54 21.01 17.53
N LYS A 430 -19.44 20.91 18.30
CA LYS A 430 -18.31 20.02 18.00
C LYS A 430 -18.71 18.54 18.00
N MET A 431 -19.46 18.07 19.00
CA MET A 431 -19.92 16.68 19.05
C MET A 431 -20.94 16.34 17.94
N GLU A 432 -21.85 17.25 17.60
CA GLU A 432 -22.79 17.05 16.48
C GLU A 432 -22.08 17.00 15.12
N LEU A 433 -21.03 17.80 14.92
CA LEU A 433 -20.21 17.74 13.71
C LEU A 433 -19.43 16.43 13.62
N ILE A 434 -18.83 15.97 14.73
CA ILE A 434 -18.12 14.68 14.79
C ILE A 434 -19.07 13.52 14.47
N GLY A 435 -20.28 13.51 15.05
CA GLY A 435 -21.28 12.48 14.73
C GLY A 435 -21.76 12.53 13.27
N TYR A 436 -21.88 13.73 12.70
CA TYR A 436 -22.30 13.91 11.30
C TYR A 436 -21.25 13.43 10.29
N PHE A 437 -19.97 13.70 10.54
CA PHE A 437 -18.88 13.23 9.69
C PHE A 437 -18.51 11.76 9.94
N GLY A 438 -18.65 11.27 11.18
CA GLY A 438 -18.45 9.85 11.50
C GLY A 438 -19.47 8.91 10.83
N ALA A 439 -20.68 9.40 10.56
CA ALA A 439 -21.66 8.68 9.74
C ALA A 439 -21.31 8.67 8.23
N TRP A 440 -20.44 9.57 7.78
CA TRP A 440 -20.06 9.74 6.38
C TRP A 440 -18.84 8.88 6.00
N THR A 441 -17.93 8.64 6.95
CA THR A 441 -16.78 7.73 6.80
C THR A 441 -17.17 6.25 6.85
N GLY A 442 -18.41 5.91 7.22
CA GLY A 442 -18.91 4.53 7.21
C GLY A 442 -19.44 4.04 5.85
N TRP A 443 -19.40 4.88 4.81
CA TRP A 443 -19.92 4.59 3.46
C TRP A 443 -18.89 4.83 2.34
N LEU A 444 -17.63 5.12 2.69
CA LEU A 444 -16.45 5.16 1.82
C LEU A 444 -15.50 4.04 2.25
#